data_AF-A0A7Y4IL36-F1
#
_entry.id   AF-A0A7Y4IL36-F1
#
_cell.length_a   1.000
_cell.length_b   1.000
_cell.length_c   1.000
_cell.angle_alpha   90.00
_cell.angle_beta   90.00
_cell.angle_gamma   90.00
#
_symmetry.space_group_name_H-M   'P 1'
#
loop_
_entity.id
_entity.type
_entity.pdbx_description
1 polymer ?
#
loop_
_entity_poly.entity_id
_entity_poly.type
_entity_poly.pdbx_seq_one_letter_code
_entity_poly.pdbx_strand_id
1 'polypeptide(L)'
;MHCRVEGARRRAEQGKGQRTQASEETSRRRDALSAEVEALVSEIHALRAEGATFRARRQSGEVLRRMEPALRTLARRFAKSRGSLGEDDLVQVAGIEVLKALNTYRPEKKGSQCFASWATWRARRVLLEHVRLQASDVHPSDAAQRGRTRSGKVESPVDVISRDAPEESLSGSATEAYDAALALEYLTAEEMLSTYEQVARMYYALFDLAPELREVVARVHGIGRPRQSVRELAREWSVARWRLDALLVSARQQLRRMLEEDV
;
A
#
# COMPACT_ATOMS: atom_id res chain seq x y z
N MET A 1 -58.91 -25.15 23.71
CA MET A 1 -57.78 -24.19 23.69
C MET A 1 -56.54 -24.63 24.53
N HIS A 2 -56.56 -25.76 25.25
CA HIS A 2 -55.42 -26.16 26.10
C HIS A 2 -54.21 -26.81 25.39
N CYS A 3 -54.38 -27.49 24.24
CA CYS A 3 -53.26 -28.20 23.58
C CYS A 3 -52.24 -27.30 22.87
N ARG A 4 -52.59 -26.05 22.51
CA ARG A 4 -51.67 -25.14 21.80
C ARG A 4 -50.64 -24.48 22.72
N VAL A 5 -50.96 -24.32 24.01
CA VAL A 5 -50.08 -23.67 25.01
C VAL A 5 -49.00 -24.64 25.50
N GLU A 6 -49.32 -25.93 25.64
CA GLU A 6 -48.33 -26.96 26.02
C GLU A 6 -47.30 -27.23 24.93
N GLY A 7 -47.71 -27.20 23.64
CA GLY A 7 -46.79 -27.37 22.52
C GLY A 7 -45.76 -26.24 22.39
N ALA A 8 -46.14 -25.01 22.73
CA ALA A 8 -45.23 -23.86 22.74
C ALA A 8 -44.24 -23.90 23.92
N ARG A 9 -44.69 -24.33 25.11
CA ARG A 9 -43.81 -24.55 26.28
C ARG A 9 -42.80 -25.67 26.05
N ARG A 10 -43.22 -26.81 25.50
CA ARG A 10 -42.30 -27.93 25.20
C ARG A 10 -41.25 -27.56 24.14
N ARG A 11 -41.60 -26.77 23.12
CA ARG A 11 -40.63 -26.26 22.13
C ARG A 11 -39.65 -25.24 22.72
N ALA A 12 -40.10 -24.39 23.64
CA ALA A 12 -39.24 -23.43 24.34
C ALA A 12 -38.29 -24.12 25.35
N GLU A 13 -38.75 -25.19 26.01
CA GLU A 13 -37.94 -26.00 26.93
C GLU A 13 -36.95 -26.91 26.17
N GLN A 14 -37.35 -27.51 25.05
CA GLN A 14 -36.44 -28.23 24.16
C GLN A 14 -35.40 -27.30 23.52
N GLY A 15 -35.81 -26.10 23.11
CA GLY A 15 -34.91 -25.07 22.59
C GLY A 15 -33.95 -24.52 23.65
N LYS A 16 -34.35 -24.47 24.94
CA LYS A 16 -33.44 -24.16 26.06
C LYS A 16 -32.46 -25.31 26.31
N GLY A 17 -32.95 -26.55 26.44
CA GLY A 17 -32.11 -27.73 26.69
C GLY A 17 -31.04 -27.98 25.61
N GLN A 18 -31.40 -27.83 24.33
CA GLN A 18 -30.45 -27.94 23.21
C GLN A 18 -29.40 -26.81 23.20
N ARG A 19 -29.78 -25.59 23.58
CA ARG A 19 -28.84 -24.45 23.65
C ARG A 19 -27.85 -24.61 24.81
N THR A 20 -28.29 -25.19 25.92
CA THR A 20 -27.42 -25.53 27.06
C THR A 20 -26.45 -26.66 26.69
N GLN A 21 -26.93 -27.73 26.03
CA GLN A 21 -26.08 -28.85 25.59
C GLN A 21 -25.02 -28.42 24.56
N ALA A 22 -25.39 -27.60 23.57
CA ALA A 22 -24.43 -27.08 22.59
C ALA A 22 -23.39 -26.13 23.23
N SER A 23 -23.81 -25.35 24.24
CA SER A 23 -22.91 -24.49 25.01
C SER A 23 -21.94 -25.29 25.87
N GLU A 24 -22.40 -26.39 26.48
CA GLU A 24 -21.55 -27.28 27.27
C GLU A 24 -20.55 -28.05 26.40
N GLU A 25 -20.98 -28.53 25.23
CA GLU A 25 -20.10 -29.23 24.29
C GLU A 25 -19.01 -28.31 23.74
N THR A 26 -19.34 -27.06 23.42
CA THR A 26 -18.35 -26.06 22.99
C THR A 26 -17.38 -25.67 24.10
N SER A 27 -17.83 -25.65 25.36
CA SER A 27 -16.93 -25.47 26.51
C SER A 27 -15.96 -26.64 26.65
N ARG A 28 -16.46 -27.88 26.65
CA ARG A 28 -15.63 -29.09 26.77
C ARG A 28 -14.57 -29.18 25.68
N ARG A 29 -14.94 -28.88 24.42
CA ARG A 29 -13.99 -28.85 23.29
C ARG A 29 -12.89 -27.80 23.49
N ARG A 30 -13.24 -26.63 24.04
CA ARG A 30 -12.27 -25.57 24.34
C ARG A 30 -11.31 -25.98 25.47
N ASP A 31 -11.84 -26.64 26.49
CA ASP A 31 -11.05 -27.10 27.64
C ASP A 31 -10.08 -28.22 27.22
N ALA A 32 -10.54 -29.16 26.38
CA ALA A 32 -9.68 -30.22 25.81
C ALA A 32 -8.56 -29.63 24.95
N LEU A 33 -8.90 -28.72 24.03
CA LEU A 33 -7.90 -28.02 23.21
C LEU A 33 -6.88 -27.27 24.08
N SER A 34 -7.36 -26.61 25.14
CA SER A 34 -6.48 -25.88 26.06
C SER A 34 -5.48 -26.81 26.73
N ALA A 35 -5.93 -27.96 27.24
CA ALA A 35 -5.06 -28.95 27.87
C ALA A 35 -4.04 -29.55 26.89
N GLU A 36 -4.45 -29.92 25.68
CA GLU A 36 -3.55 -30.45 24.64
C GLU A 36 -2.47 -29.44 24.26
N VAL A 37 -2.86 -28.18 24.02
CA VAL A 37 -1.93 -27.13 23.66
C VAL A 37 -0.99 -26.81 24.81
N GLU A 38 -1.46 -26.80 26.06
CA GLU A 38 -0.63 -26.57 27.24
C GLU A 38 0.46 -27.65 27.40
N ALA A 39 0.11 -28.91 27.14
CA ALA A 39 1.05 -30.03 27.16
C ALA A 39 2.14 -29.86 26.10
N LEU A 40 1.76 -29.50 24.86
CA LEU A 40 2.72 -29.23 23.78
C LEU A 40 3.64 -28.05 24.11
N VAL A 41 3.11 -26.99 24.71
CA VAL A 41 3.88 -25.81 25.11
C VAL A 41 4.92 -26.18 26.18
N SER A 42 4.52 -26.99 27.16
CA SER A 42 5.42 -27.52 28.19
C SER A 42 6.53 -28.37 27.58
N GLU A 43 6.20 -29.26 26.65
CA GLU A 43 7.18 -30.06 25.90
C GLU A 43 8.15 -29.19 25.10
N ILE A 44 7.66 -28.14 24.43
CA ILE A 44 8.50 -27.18 23.70
C ILE A 44 9.49 -26.49 24.64
N HIS A 45 9.07 -26.09 25.83
CA HIS A 45 9.96 -25.47 26.82
C HIS A 45 11.05 -26.44 27.29
N ALA A 46 10.72 -27.71 27.55
CA ALA A 46 11.68 -28.74 27.90
C ALA A 46 12.69 -29.00 26.76
N LEU A 47 12.21 -29.21 25.54
CA LEU A 47 13.06 -29.43 24.35
C LEU A 47 14.02 -28.26 24.08
N ARG A 48 13.58 -27.03 24.37
CA ARG A 48 14.44 -25.84 24.25
C ARG A 48 15.53 -25.80 25.32
N ALA A 49 15.21 -26.18 26.56
CA ALA A 49 16.19 -26.27 27.63
C ALA A 49 17.27 -27.34 27.33
N GLU A 50 16.89 -28.41 26.63
CA GLU A 50 17.80 -29.47 26.17
C GLU A 50 18.57 -29.12 24.89
N GLY A 51 18.32 -27.97 24.27
CA GLY A 51 18.95 -27.58 23.00
C GLY A 51 18.42 -28.33 21.77
N ALA A 52 17.32 -29.10 21.89
CA ALA A 52 16.69 -29.87 20.81
C ALA A 52 15.86 -28.98 19.86
N THR A 53 16.50 -28.03 19.20
CA THR A 53 15.88 -26.96 18.38
C THR A 53 14.94 -27.48 17.28
N PHE A 54 15.35 -28.51 16.54
CA PHE A 54 14.52 -29.09 15.46
C PHE A 54 13.22 -29.70 15.99
N ARG A 55 13.30 -30.46 17.09
CA ARG A 55 12.12 -31.07 17.72
C ARG A 55 11.18 -30.01 18.28
N ALA A 56 11.73 -28.99 18.95
CA ALA A 56 10.94 -27.85 19.44
C ALA A 56 10.22 -27.11 18.29
N ARG A 57 10.87 -26.95 17.13
CA ARG A 57 10.27 -26.36 15.93
C ARG A 57 9.14 -27.23 15.37
N ARG A 58 9.34 -28.55 15.32
CA ARG A 58 8.29 -29.50 14.90
C ARG A 58 7.06 -29.42 15.82
N GLN A 59 7.27 -29.40 17.13
CA GLN A 59 6.17 -29.26 18.10
C GLN A 59 5.50 -27.88 18.02
N SER A 60 6.24 -26.82 17.72
CA SER A 60 5.64 -25.50 17.46
C SER A 60 4.67 -25.54 16.27
N GLY A 61 4.99 -26.33 15.24
CA GLY A 61 4.09 -26.58 14.11
C GLY A 61 2.86 -27.42 14.47
N GLU A 62 2.98 -28.35 15.44
CA GLU A 62 1.82 -29.08 15.97
C GLU A 62 0.88 -28.14 16.75
N VAL A 63 1.42 -27.23 17.57
CA VAL A 63 0.62 -26.19 18.27
C VAL A 63 -0.20 -25.38 17.26
N LEU A 64 0.41 -24.93 16.17
CA LEU A 64 -0.31 -24.19 15.12
C LEU A 64 -1.43 -25.01 14.49
N ARG A 65 -1.18 -26.29 14.15
CA ARG A 65 -2.20 -27.17 13.59
C ARG A 65 -3.38 -27.37 14.54
N ARG A 66 -3.13 -27.55 15.84
CA ARG A 66 -4.18 -27.68 16.86
C ARG A 66 -4.97 -26.39 17.04
N MET A 67 -4.30 -25.25 16.96
CA MET A 67 -4.94 -23.94 17.13
C MET A 67 -5.62 -23.41 15.88
N GLU A 68 -5.30 -23.91 14.68
CA GLU A 68 -5.82 -23.40 13.41
C GLU A 68 -7.35 -23.25 13.39
N PRO A 69 -8.17 -24.21 13.84
CA PRO A 69 -9.63 -24.04 13.85
C PRO A 69 -10.09 -22.84 14.70
N ALA A 70 -9.42 -22.58 15.83
CA ALA A 70 -9.71 -21.44 16.69
C ALA A 70 -9.26 -20.12 16.05
N LEU A 71 -8.09 -20.11 15.39
CA LEU A 71 -7.58 -18.94 14.67
C LEU A 71 -8.45 -18.60 13.46
N ARG A 72 -8.95 -19.61 12.74
CA ARG A 72 -9.88 -19.44 11.62
C ARG A 72 -11.23 -18.88 12.10
N THR A 73 -11.73 -19.40 13.21
CA THR A 73 -12.93 -18.83 13.87
C THR A 73 -12.71 -17.38 14.29
N LEU A 74 -11.52 -17.04 14.76
CA LEU A 74 -11.15 -15.66 15.10
C LEU A 74 -11.07 -14.77 13.85
N ALA A 75 -10.39 -15.21 12.78
CA ALA A 75 -10.26 -14.50 11.52
C ALA A 75 -11.63 -14.15 10.90
N ARG A 76 -12.58 -15.09 10.92
CA ARG A 76 -13.95 -14.88 10.44
C ARG A 76 -14.70 -13.77 11.17
N ARG A 77 -14.33 -13.42 12.40
CA ARG A 77 -14.93 -12.28 13.13
C ARG A 77 -14.59 -10.94 12.48
N PHE A 78 -13.54 -10.88 11.65
CA PHE A 78 -13.11 -9.69 10.92
C PHE A 78 -13.65 -9.67 9.47
N ALA A 79 -14.52 -10.60 9.07
CA ALA A 79 -15.00 -10.74 7.70
C ALA A 79 -15.58 -9.43 7.10
N LYS A 80 -16.21 -8.59 7.92
CA LYS A 80 -16.80 -7.32 7.49
C LYS A 80 -15.80 -6.17 7.38
N SER A 81 -14.68 -6.25 8.06
CA SER A 81 -13.71 -5.15 8.19
C SER A 81 -12.39 -5.42 7.49
N ARG A 82 -12.16 -6.66 7.03
CA ARG A 82 -10.89 -7.10 6.45
C ARG A 82 -10.58 -6.53 5.06
N GLY A 83 -11.54 -5.84 4.43
CA GLY A 83 -11.40 -5.28 3.09
C GLY A 83 -10.94 -6.34 2.09
N SER A 84 -9.85 -6.08 1.38
CA SER A 84 -9.26 -6.99 0.39
C SER A 84 -8.55 -8.21 0.99
N LEU A 85 -8.30 -8.25 2.31
CA LEU A 85 -7.58 -9.35 2.95
C LEU A 85 -8.41 -10.64 2.96
N GLY A 86 -7.77 -11.75 2.59
CA GLY A 86 -8.32 -13.10 2.63
C GLY A 86 -8.48 -13.63 4.06
N GLU A 87 -9.21 -14.76 4.20
CA GLU A 87 -9.33 -15.42 5.52
C GLU A 87 -7.97 -16.00 5.92
N ASP A 88 -7.28 -16.60 4.95
CA ASP A 88 -5.99 -17.25 5.18
C ASP A 88 -4.89 -16.25 5.51
N ASP A 89 -4.92 -15.03 4.98
CA ASP A 89 -3.99 -13.95 5.36
C ASP A 89 -4.09 -13.63 6.85
N LEU A 90 -5.33 -13.49 7.34
CA LEU A 90 -5.58 -13.27 8.76
C LEU A 90 -5.18 -14.48 9.60
N VAL A 91 -5.41 -15.71 9.13
CA VAL A 91 -4.97 -16.92 9.85
C VAL A 91 -3.44 -16.98 9.93
N GLN A 92 -2.72 -16.63 8.87
CA GLN A 92 -1.26 -16.57 8.87
C GLN A 92 -0.73 -15.54 9.87
N VAL A 93 -1.27 -14.32 9.86
CA VAL A 93 -0.90 -13.25 10.80
C VAL A 93 -1.17 -13.67 12.24
N ALA A 94 -2.32 -14.28 12.50
CA ALA A 94 -2.66 -14.83 13.81
C ALA A 94 -1.68 -15.95 14.24
N GLY A 95 -1.32 -16.86 13.33
CA GLY A 95 -0.36 -17.93 13.57
C GLY A 95 1.03 -17.43 13.91
N ILE A 96 1.51 -16.38 13.24
CA ILE A 96 2.78 -15.71 13.58
C ILE A 96 2.74 -15.21 15.04
N GLU A 97 1.62 -14.64 15.48
CA GLU A 97 1.49 -14.16 16.85
C GLU A 97 1.43 -15.30 17.88
N VAL A 98 0.86 -16.46 17.53
CA VAL A 98 0.95 -17.68 18.35
C VAL A 98 2.40 -18.14 18.51
N LEU A 99 3.19 -18.14 17.44
CA LEU A 99 4.62 -18.49 17.52
C LEU A 99 5.41 -17.50 18.38
N LYS A 100 5.12 -16.20 18.28
CA LYS A 100 5.71 -15.18 19.18
C LYS A 100 5.30 -15.39 20.63
N ALA A 101 4.05 -15.81 20.86
CA ALA A 101 3.53 -16.15 22.18
C ALA A 101 4.33 -17.31 22.80
N LEU A 102 4.68 -18.36 22.05
CA LEU A 102 5.51 -19.49 22.56
C LEU A 102 6.85 -19.04 23.16
N ASN A 103 7.41 -17.91 22.74
CA ASN A 103 8.68 -17.41 23.25
C ASN A 103 8.52 -16.55 24.52
N THR A 104 7.32 -16.04 24.76
CA THR A 104 7.04 -15.08 25.84
C THR A 104 6.09 -15.63 26.89
N TYR A 105 5.47 -16.78 26.64
CA TYR A 105 4.62 -17.45 27.61
C TYR A 105 5.44 -17.92 28.81
N ARG A 106 4.88 -17.71 30.00
CA ARG A 106 5.42 -18.20 31.27
C ARG A 106 4.23 -18.66 32.11
N PRO A 107 3.95 -19.97 32.19
CA PRO A 107 2.76 -20.48 32.86
C PRO A 107 2.72 -20.06 34.34
N GLU A 108 3.88 -19.98 35.00
CA GLU A 108 3.99 -19.62 36.43
C GLU A 108 3.54 -18.18 36.72
N LYS A 109 3.59 -17.30 35.71
CA LYS A 109 3.23 -15.88 35.85
C LYS A 109 1.79 -15.57 35.42
N LYS A 110 1.05 -16.57 34.93
CA LYS A 110 -0.25 -16.36 34.25
C LYS A 110 -1.46 -16.89 35.01
N GLY A 111 -1.27 -17.38 36.24
CA GLY A 111 -2.36 -17.81 37.11
C GLY A 111 -3.22 -18.88 36.43
N SER A 112 -4.52 -18.61 36.27
CA SER A 112 -5.47 -19.53 35.63
C SER A 112 -5.54 -19.43 34.09
N GLN A 113 -4.74 -18.57 33.46
CA GLN A 113 -4.82 -18.35 32.01
C GLN A 113 -3.97 -19.35 31.22
N CYS A 114 -4.62 -20.29 30.53
CA CYS A 114 -3.95 -21.24 29.63
C CYS A 114 -3.34 -20.54 28.40
N PHE A 115 -2.33 -21.17 27.79
CA PHE A 115 -1.64 -20.66 26.61
C PHE A 115 -2.61 -20.34 25.48
N ALA A 116 -3.54 -21.25 25.17
CA ALA A 116 -4.48 -21.09 24.05
C ALA A 116 -5.31 -19.82 24.17
N SER A 117 -5.82 -19.52 25.38
CA SER A 117 -6.59 -18.30 25.64
C SER A 117 -5.73 -17.04 25.51
N TRP A 118 -4.50 -17.08 26.01
CA TRP A 118 -3.57 -15.96 25.97
C TRP A 118 -3.09 -15.65 24.54
N ALA A 119 -2.68 -16.68 23.81
CA ALA A 119 -2.26 -16.57 22.42
C ALA A 119 -3.41 -16.09 21.51
N THR A 120 -4.64 -16.57 21.73
CA THR A 120 -5.83 -16.08 21.00
C THR A 120 -6.11 -14.60 21.28
N TRP A 121 -5.93 -14.13 22.51
CA TRP A 121 -6.06 -12.71 22.84
C TRP A 121 -5.01 -11.86 22.12
N ARG A 122 -3.75 -12.32 22.08
CA ARG A 122 -2.67 -11.64 21.35
C ARG A 122 -2.95 -11.60 19.85
N ALA A 123 -3.31 -12.73 19.26
CA ALA A 123 -3.70 -12.83 17.86
C ALA A 123 -4.83 -11.86 17.54
N ARG A 124 -5.88 -11.79 18.37
CA ARG A 124 -6.99 -10.83 18.18
C ARG A 124 -6.50 -9.38 18.13
N ARG A 125 -5.57 -8.98 19.02
CA ARG A 125 -5.02 -7.63 19.03
C ARG A 125 -4.24 -7.32 17.76
N VAL A 126 -3.40 -8.27 17.33
CA VAL A 126 -2.59 -8.10 16.12
C VAL A 126 -3.46 -8.05 14.87
N LEU A 127 -4.53 -8.85 14.80
CA LEU A 127 -5.47 -8.80 13.67
C LEU A 127 -6.22 -7.48 13.60
N LEU A 128 -6.62 -6.92 14.74
CA LEU A 128 -7.27 -5.61 14.79
C LEU A 128 -6.34 -4.50 14.26
N GLU A 129 -5.05 -4.59 14.56
CA GLU A 129 -4.05 -3.66 14.05
C GLU A 129 -3.75 -3.89 12.56
N HIS A 130 -3.58 -5.14 12.16
CA HIS A 130 -3.28 -5.53 10.78
C HIS A 130 -4.42 -5.14 9.83
N VAL A 131 -5.66 -5.48 10.17
CA VAL A 131 -6.85 -5.09 9.39
C VAL A 131 -6.92 -3.57 9.23
N ARG A 132 -6.73 -2.82 10.33
CA ARG A 132 -6.77 -1.37 10.27
C ARG A 132 -5.70 -0.79 9.32
N LEU A 133 -4.50 -1.36 9.34
CA LEU A 133 -3.38 -0.86 8.54
C LEU A 133 -3.33 -1.39 7.11
N GLN A 134 -3.98 -2.52 6.80
CA GLN A 134 -3.74 -3.29 5.58
C GLN A 134 -5.02 -3.68 4.82
N ALA A 135 -6.21 -3.30 5.30
CA ALA A 135 -7.47 -3.69 4.64
C ALA A 135 -7.80 -2.93 3.34
N SER A 136 -7.12 -1.82 3.06
CA SER A 136 -7.40 -0.89 1.94
C SER A 136 -6.26 -0.88 0.92
N ASP A 137 -6.43 -0.22 -0.22
CA ASP A 137 -5.31 -0.06 -1.17
C ASP A 137 -4.44 1.15 -0.82
N VAL A 138 -5.05 2.20 -0.28
CA VAL A 138 -4.36 3.40 0.17
C VAL A 138 -4.50 3.54 1.67
N HIS A 139 -3.36 3.45 2.35
CA HIS A 139 -3.29 3.48 3.80
C HIS A 139 -2.83 4.85 4.32
N PRO A 140 -3.68 5.58 5.05
CA PRO A 140 -3.22 6.69 5.87
C PRO A 140 -2.25 6.18 6.93
N SER A 141 -1.33 7.05 7.37
CA SER A 141 -0.37 6.70 8.43
C SER A 141 -1.08 6.21 9.72
N ASP A 142 -0.41 5.38 10.52
CA ASP A 142 -0.96 4.92 11.82
C ASP A 142 -1.39 6.09 12.72
N ALA A 143 -0.63 7.18 12.69
CA ALA A 143 -0.96 8.41 13.42
C ALA A 143 -2.26 9.04 12.90
N ALA A 144 -2.43 9.15 11.58
CA ALA A 144 -3.61 9.74 10.96
C ALA A 144 -4.88 8.93 11.24
N GLN A 145 -4.80 7.60 11.15
CA GLN A 145 -5.92 6.72 11.46
C GLN A 145 -6.28 6.71 12.96
N ARG A 146 -5.38 7.19 13.84
CA ARG A 146 -5.63 7.37 15.27
C ARG A 146 -5.92 8.83 15.65
N GLY A 147 -6.03 9.74 14.68
CA GLY A 147 -6.24 11.17 14.93
C GLY A 147 -5.09 11.86 15.67
N ARG A 148 -3.87 11.31 15.60
CA ARG A 148 -2.66 11.85 16.24
C ARG A 148 -1.87 12.81 15.33
N THR A 149 -2.49 13.27 14.27
CA THR A 149 -1.95 14.30 13.37
C THR A 149 -2.27 15.70 13.89
N ARG A 150 -1.58 16.72 13.36
CA ARG A 150 -1.81 18.12 13.74
C ARG A 150 -3.26 18.58 13.53
N SER A 151 -3.97 17.99 12.58
CA SER A 151 -5.39 18.28 12.32
C SER A 151 -6.35 17.64 13.32
N GLY A 152 -5.91 16.64 14.10
CA GLY A 152 -6.76 15.88 15.03
C GLY A 152 -7.86 15.05 14.36
N LYS A 153 -7.97 15.09 13.02
CA LYS A 153 -9.00 14.40 12.26
C LYS A 153 -8.58 12.94 12.03
N VAL A 154 -9.50 12.03 12.30
CA VAL A 154 -9.32 10.61 11.95
C VAL A 154 -9.46 10.48 10.43
N GLU A 155 -8.40 10.03 9.79
CA GLU A 155 -8.42 9.71 8.35
C GLU A 155 -8.88 8.27 8.16
N SER A 156 -9.92 8.11 7.35
CA SER A 156 -10.41 6.79 6.95
C SER A 156 -9.52 6.23 5.85
N PRO A 157 -9.28 4.91 5.84
CA PRO A 157 -8.67 4.26 4.69
C PRO A 157 -9.52 4.41 3.43
N VAL A 158 -8.88 4.43 2.26
CA VAL A 158 -9.55 4.62 0.96
C VAL A 158 -9.33 3.39 0.10
N ASP A 159 -10.43 2.80 -0.36
CA ASP A 159 -10.41 1.72 -1.33
C ASP A 159 -10.36 2.31 -2.74
N VAL A 160 -9.50 1.77 -3.60
CA VAL A 160 -9.34 2.27 -4.97
C VAL A 160 -10.25 1.46 -5.89
N ILE A 161 -10.86 2.14 -6.85
CA ILE A 161 -11.70 1.49 -7.85
C ILE A 161 -10.79 0.73 -8.83
N SER A 162 -11.05 -0.56 -9.02
CA SER A 162 -10.30 -1.38 -9.98
C SER A 162 -10.46 -0.84 -11.40
N ARG A 163 -9.35 -0.71 -12.13
CA ARG A 163 -9.34 -0.33 -13.56
C ARG A 163 -9.97 -1.40 -14.44
N ASP A 164 -9.95 -2.65 -13.98
CA ASP A 164 -10.42 -3.81 -14.72
C ASP A 164 -11.88 -4.17 -14.42
N ALA A 165 -12.59 -3.37 -13.61
CA ALA A 165 -14.00 -3.59 -13.32
C ALA A 165 -14.87 -3.13 -14.52
N PRO A 166 -15.44 -4.06 -15.32
CA PRO A 166 -16.05 -3.70 -16.60
C PRO A 166 -17.48 -3.14 -16.44
N GLU A 167 -18.02 -3.09 -15.23
CA GLU A 167 -19.44 -2.81 -14.95
C GLU A 167 -19.70 -1.34 -14.53
N GLU A 168 -18.66 -0.54 -14.28
CA GLU A 168 -18.84 0.83 -13.78
C GLU A 168 -18.38 1.86 -14.82
N SER A 169 -19.34 2.66 -15.32
CA SER A 169 -19.00 3.94 -15.96
C SER A 169 -18.33 4.80 -14.91
N LEU A 170 -17.02 4.99 -15.04
CA LEU A 170 -16.10 5.63 -14.10
C LEU A 170 -16.25 7.17 -14.02
N SER A 171 -17.44 7.71 -14.26
CA SER A 171 -17.69 9.15 -14.31
C SER A 171 -17.38 9.81 -12.95
N GLY A 172 -16.41 10.71 -12.93
CA GLY A 172 -15.92 11.39 -11.72
C GLY A 172 -14.97 10.56 -10.85
N SER A 173 -14.48 9.41 -11.32
CA SER A 173 -13.54 8.57 -10.56
C SER A 173 -12.11 9.13 -10.59
N ALA A 174 -11.29 8.72 -9.62
CA ALA A 174 -9.86 9.03 -9.61
C ALA A 174 -9.13 8.45 -10.83
N THR A 175 -9.59 7.32 -11.37
CA THR A 175 -9.03 6.68 -12.57
C THR A 175 -9.33 7.51 -13.82
N GLU A 176 -10.57 7.98 -14.00
CA GLU A 176 -10.91 8.87 -15.13
C GLU A 176 -10.15 10.19 -15.05
N ALA A 177 -10.06 10.79 -13.85
CA ALA A 177 -9.28 12.01 -13.66
C ALA A 177 -7.79 11.79 -13.94
N TYR A 178 -7.24 10.63 -13.59
CA TYR A 178 -5.86 10.25 -13.89
C TYR A 178 -5.65 10.00 -15.39
N ASP A 179 -6.55 9.27 -16.05
CA ASP A 179 -6.47 9.00 -17.49
C ASP A 179 -6.65 10.31 -18.30
N ALA A 180 -7.52 11.22 -17.85
CA ALA A 180 -7.65 12.55 -18.42
C ALA A 180 -6.40 13.42 -18.18
N ALA A 181 -5.80 13.35 -16.99
CA ALA A 181 -4.54 14.03 -16.70
C ALA A 181 -3.39 13.46 -17.56
N LEU A 182 -3.31 12.15 -17.71
CA LEU A 182 -2.34 11.47 -18.56
C LEU A 182 -2.53 11.84 -20.04
N ALA A 183 -3.77 11.98 -20.50
CA ALA A 183 -4.06 12.47 -21.85
C ALA A 183 -3.56 13.91 -22.06
N LEU A 184 -3.50 14.73 -21.01
CA LEU A 184 -2.90 16.07 -21.03
C LEU A 184 -1.38 16.09 -20.86
N GLU A 185 -0.74 14.99 -20.41
CA GLU A 185 0.72 14.88 -20.32
C GLU A 185 1.37 14.73 -21.70
N TYR A 186 0.62 14.27 -22.70
CA TYR A 186 1.08 14.22 -24.08
C TYR A 186 0.75 15.51 -24.80
N LEU A 187 1.73 16.08 -25.50
CA LEU A 187 1.47 17.12 -26.49
C LEU A 187 0.42 16.58 -27.47
N THR A 188 -0.65 17.34 -27.68
CA THR A 188 -1.63 17.03 -28.72
C THR A 188 -0.95 17.00 -30.09
N ALA A 189 -1.56 16.32 -31.06
CA ALA A 189 -1.03 16.30 -32.43
C ALA A 189 -0.88 17.72 -33.00
N GLU A 190 -1.79 18.64 -32.66
CA GLU A 190 -1.75 20.05 -33.04
C GLU A 190 -0.57 20.79 -32.39
N GLU A 191 -0.34 20.59 -31.09
CA GLU A 191 0.80 21.19 -30.38
C GLU A 191 2.15 20.64 -30.89
N MET A 192 2.22 19.35 -31.20
CA MET A 192 3.41 18.76 -31.82
C MET A 192 3.67 19.38 -33.20
N LEU A 193 2.65 19.46 -34.06
CA LEU A 193 2.79 20.05 -35.40
C LEU A 193 3.19 21.52 -35.33
N SER A 194 2.53 22.31 -34.48
CA SER A 194 2.89 23.72 -34.24
C SER A 194 4.33 23.85 -33.74
N THR A 195 4.77 22.96 -32.86
CA THR A 195 6.16 22.94 -32.39
C THR A 195 7.12 22.62 -33.54
N TYR A 196 6.83 21.63 -34.37
CA TYR A 196 7.66 21.29 -35.53
C TYR A 196 7.73 22.43 -36.55
N GLU A 197 6.61 23.11 -36.81
CA GLU A 197 6.58 24.30 -37.68
C GLU A 197 7.42 25.44 -37.13
N GLN A 198 7.29 25.75 -35.83
CA GLN A 198 8.09 26.78 -35.17
C GLN A 198 9.58 26.43 -35.18
N VAL A 199 9.93 25.17 -34.95
CA VAL A 199 11.31 24.67 -35.03
C VAL A 199 11.83 24.80 -36.46
N ALA A 200 11.06 24.41 -37.48
CA ALA A 200 11.45 24.55 -38.87
C ALA A 200 11.70 26.02 -39.26
N ARG A 201 10.78 26.93 -38.90
CA ARG A 201 10.94 28.38 -39.11
C ARG A 201 12.19 28.92 -38.43
N MET A 202 12.45 28.51 -37.18
CA MET A 202 13.67 28.87 -36.46
C MET A 202 14.92 28.37 -37.21
N TYR A 203 14.93 27.13 -37.71
CA TYR A 203 16.08 26.60 -38.45
C TYR A 203 16.32 27.35 -39.78
N TYR A 204 15.27 27.71 -40.51
CA TYR A 204 15.40 28.55 -41.71
C TYR A 204 15.97 29.93 -41.36
N ALA A 205 15.40 30.61 -40.36
CA ALA A 205 15.89 31.92 -39.94
C ALA A 205 17.35 31.89 -39.44
N LEU A 206 17.75 30.81 -38.75
CA LEU A 206 19.14 30.60 -38.34
C LEU A 206 20.07 30.35 -39.53
N PHE A 207 19.59 29.68 -40.58
CA PHE A 207 20.41 29.37 -41.75
C PHE A 207 20.85 30.63 -42.51
N ASP A 208 19.97 31.62 -42.59
CA ASP A 208 20.20 32.90 -43.27
C ASP A 208 21.08 33.88 -42.49
N LEU A 209 21.30 33.63 -41.19
CA LEU A 209 22.30 34.39 -40.42
C LEU A 209 23.70 34.16 -40.98
N ALA A 210 24.55 35.18 -40.86
CA ALA A 210 25.98 35.04 -41.13
C ALA A 210 26.59 33.87 -40.32
N PRO A 211 27.54 33.09 -40.89
CA PRO A 211 28.05 31.86 -40.25
C PRO A 211 28.54 32.05 -38.81
N GLU A 212 29.19 33.18 -38.52
CA GLU A 212 29.70 33.50 -37.17
C GLU A 212 28.55 33.74 -36.17
N LEU A 213 27.49 34.44 -36.57
CA LEU A 213 26.31 34.68 -35.73
C LEU A 213 25.54 33.37 -35.47
N ARG A 214 25.36 32.57 -36.53
CA ARG A 214 24.70 31.26 -36.46
C ARG A 214 25.42 30.32 -35.48
N GLU A 215 26.74 30.23 -35.56
CA GLU A 215 27.53 29.34 -34.70
C GLU A 215 27.47 29.78 -33.23
N VAL A 216 27.52 31.09 -32.94
CA VAL A 216 27.37 31.61 -31.58
C VAL A 216 25.99 31.29 -31.01
N VAL A 217 24.92 31.53 -31.77
CA VAL A 217 23.54 31.23 -31.33
C VAL A 217 23.36 29.73 -31.11
N ALA A 218 23.80 28.89 -32.05
CA ALA A 218 23.64 27.44 -31.95
C ALA A 218 24.35 26.86 -30.72
N ARG A 219 25.57 27.30 -30.39
CA ARG A 219 26.31 26.82 -29.22
C ARG A 219 25.73 27.35 -27.90
N VAL A 220 25.37 28.63 -27.84
CA VAL A 220 24.86 29.25 -26.61
C VAL A 220 23.46 28.76 -26.24
N HIS A 221 22.66 28.40 -27.24
CA HIS A 221 21.30 27.89 -27.03
C HIS A 221 21.17 26.36 -27.13
N GLY A 222 22.22 25.65 -27.58
CA GLY A 222 22.22 24.19 -27.68
C GLY A 222 21.40 23.66 -28.86
N ILE A 223 21.43 24.37 -29.99
CA ILE A 223 20.68 23.99 -31.19
C ILE A 223 21.50 22.95 -31.97
N GLY A 224 21.00 21.71 -31.99
CA GLY A 224 21.68 20.58 -32.63
C GLY A 224 22.96 20.11 -31.92
N ARG A 225 23.23 20.59 -30.69
CA ARG A 225 24.42 20.25 -29.88
C ARG A 225 24.23 20.62 -28.41
N PRO A 226 25.06 20.12 -27.48
CA PRO A 226 25.00 20.54 -26.08
C PRO A 226 25.20 22.05 -25.92
N ARG A 227 24.43 22.64 -25.00
CA ARG A 227 24.52 24.06 -24.68
C ARG A 227 25.86 24.39 -24.02
N GLN A 228 26.50 25.47 -24.46
CA GLN A 228 27.69 26.07 -23.85
C GLN A 228 27.36 27.44 -23.27
N SER A 229 28.00 27.83 -22.16
CA SER A 229 27.91 29.21 -21.66
C SER A 229 28.73 30.16 -22.52
N VAL A 230 28.34 31.45 -22.57
CA VAL A 230 29.09 32.49 -23.29
C VAL A 230 30.54 32.58 -22.79
N ARG A 231 30.78 32.30 -21.50
CA ARG A 231 32.12 32.32 -20.91
C ARG A 231 32.99 31.16 -21.41
N GLU A 232 32.42 29.97 -21.57
CA GLU A 232 33.12 28.80 -22.11
C GLU A 232 33.44 29.03 -23.58
N LEU A 233 32.47 29.52 -24.36
CA LEU A 233 32.68 29.81 -25.77
C LEU A 233 33.74 30.91 -25.98
N ALA A 234 33.74 31.96 -25.16
CA ALA A 234 34.74 33.03 -25.21
C ALA A 234 36.16 32.50 -24.96
N ARG A 235 36.29 31.57 -24.00
CA ARG A 235 37.57 30.90 -23.70
C ARG A 235 38.01 30.02 -24.86
N GLU A 236 37.11 29.24 -25.43
CA GLU A 236 37.39 28.37 -26.58
C GLU A 236 37.85 29.18 -27.80
N TRP A 237 37.19 30.30 -28.08
CA TRP A 237 37.47 31.15 -29.24
C TRP A 237 38.60 32.15 -29.00
N SER A 238 39.20 32.17 -27.79
CA SER A 238 40.23 33.14 -27.41
C SER A 238 39.81 34.60 -27.63
N VAL A 239 38.55 34.93 -27.36
CA VAL A 239 37.99 36.28 -27.49
C VAL A 239 37.45 36.79 -26.16
N ALA A 240 37.36 38.11 -26.03
CA ALA A 240 36.72 38.72 -24.87
C ALA A 240 35.20 38.45 -24.88
N ARG A 241 34.63 38.16 -23.70
CA ARG A 241 33.20 37.87 -23.51
C ARG A 241 32.28 38.91 -24.15
N TRP A 242 32.60 40.20 -23.99
CA TRP A 242 31.78 41.31 -24.50
C TRP A 242 31.59 41.25 -26.03
N ARG A 243 32.56 40.67 -26.76
CA ARG A 243 32.47 40.48 -28.21
C ARG A 243 31.42 39.44 -28.57
N LEU A 244 31.35 38.32 -27.84
CA LEU A 244 30.30 37.32 -28.04
C LEU A 244 28.92 37.84 -27.60
N ASP A 245 28.86 38.60 -26.52
CA ASP A 245 27.60 39.24 -26.08
C ASP A 245 27.09 40.22 -27.18
N ALA A 246 27.98 40.98 -27.83
CA ALA A 246 27.62 41.85 -28.95
C ALA A 246 27.11 41.06 -30.18
N LEU A 247 27.75 39.92 -30.51
CA LEU A 247 27.29 39.03 -31.59
C LEU A 247 25.91 38.44 -31.29
N LEU A 248 25.65 38.01 -30.05
CA LEU A 248 24.33 37.53 -29.62
C LEU A 248 23.26 38.60 -29.71
N VAL A 249 23.58 39.85 -29.33
CA VAL A 249 22.65 40.98 -29.47
C VAL A 249 22.32 41.24 -30.94
N SER A 250 23.34 41.24 -31.81
CA SER A 250 23.15 41.41 -33.25
C SER A 250 22.31 40.28 -33.86
N ALA A 251 22.63 39.03 -33.53
CA ALA A 251 21.88 37.87 -33.99
C ALA A 251 20.41 37.91 -33.53
N ARG A 252 20.15 38.29 -32.27
CA ARG A 252 18.78 38.45 -31.76
C ARG A 252 18.00 39.52 -32.50
N GLN A 253 18.63 40.64 -32.86
CA GLN A 253 17.98 41.70 -33.64
C GLN A 253 17.65 41.24 -35.06
N GLN A 254 18.55 40.50 -35.71
CA GLN A 254 18.31 39.95 -37.05
C GLN A 254 17.20 38.90 -37.03
N LEU A 255 17.29 37.91 -36.13
CA LEU A 255 16.27 36.87 -35.98
C LEU A 255 14.88 37.43 -35.67
N ARG A 256 14.79 38.51 -34.87
CA ARG A 256 13.50 39.17 -34.63
C ARG A 256 12.88 39.71 -35.90
N ARG A 257 13.65 40.44 -36.73
CA ARG A 257 13.14 40.99 -37.98
C ARG A 257 12.67 39.88 -38.92
N MET A 258 13.48 38.84 -39.08
CA MET A 258 13.17 37.70 -39.96
C MET A 258 11.92 36.94 -39.51
N LEU A 259 11.76 36.72 -38.20
CA LEU A 259 10.61 35.99 -37.66
C LEU A 259 9.35 36.86 -37.51
N GLU A 260 9.48 38.19 -37.45
CA GLU A 260 8.36 39.14 -37.46
C GLU A 260 7.84 39.42 -38.89
N GLU A 261 8.66 39.26 -39.93
CA GLU A 261 8.28 39.42 -41.35
C GLU A 261 7.51 38.20 -41.92
N ASP A 262 7.54 37.05 -41.24
CA ASP A 262 6.90 35.78 -41.64
C ASP A 262 5.52 35.51 -40.96
N VAL A 263 4.92 36.53 -40.33
CA VAL A 263 3.58 36.49 -39.70
C VAL A 263 2.64 37.47 -40.40
#